data_AF-A0A1Y2E299-F1
#
_entry.id   AF-A0A1Y2E299-F1
#
_cell.length_a   1.000
_cell.length_b   1.000
_cell.length_c   1.000
_cell.angle_alpha   90.00
_cell.angle_beta   90.00
_cell.angle_gamma   90.00
#
_symmetry.space_group_name_H-M   'P 1'
#
loop_
_entity.id
_entity.type
_entity.pdbx_description
1 polymer ?
#
loop_
_entity_poly.entity_id
_entity_poly.type
_entity_poly.pdbx_seq_one_letter_code
_entity_poly.pdbx_strand_id
1 'polypeptide(L)'
;MNIFEKEKEMLDPKNDLIFKNLFGVPQNKDIMIDFLNKILEFEEDPIVDLFYINTDTEIVPVKETNQSNEEKEVNDKEENSELYGKLGKMDLLVNAFIESPSSNYNLRETNERKKRDIDKIIYPENIDLLAKTRTNKLINIEIQMNNKGHMGKRSLYYAAGKIFHSLPKNEPYKKIPDLVMINILNYVAIEGSTVNREQFNNESEYNAYINELQNRCHSVYTIQNTQTNKTEIFKNSLIFHFIELPKFLNKINKNQLESEKYSWIKFLLKPEIYKDTEEELFKRAYNYLNYLGNIRKIREAYEQIEKVERDHLSAMSKYGKEKYIEGEKISAVRFAIPLLKERKLSLDEIKDYCKLSKDDLKIIDNFINNPKRSIRELAISLNLDINQLIEICEISNIYYIEKEEFDKVKRRRFV
;
A
#
# COMPACT_ATOMS: atom_id res chain seq x y z
N MET A 1 -45.44 -12.81 -3.75
CA MET A 1 -44.30 -12.83 -2.80
C MET A 1 -43.04 -12.81 -3.65
N ASN A 2 -42.34 -11.68 -3.68
CA ASN A 2 -41.24 -11.41 -4.62
C ASN A 2 -40.02 -12.26 -4.25
N ILE A 3 -39.49 -13.04 -5.20
CA ILE A 3 -38.39 -14.00 -5.00
C ILE A 3 -37.00 -13.35 -5.12
N PHE A 4 -36.89 -12.01 -5.07
CA PHE A 4 -35.62 -11.30 -5.31
C PHE A 4 -35.36 -10.08 -4.41
N GLU A 5 -35.81 -10.10 -3.14
CA GLU A 5 -35.15 -9.29 -2.12
C GLU A 5 -34.14 -10.17 -1.40
N LYS A 6 -33.02 -10.46 -2.08
CA LYS A 6 -31.81 -10.88 -1.39
C LYS A 6 -31.47 -9.73 -0.45
N GLU A 7 -31.47 -9.97 0.86
CA GLU A 7 -31.06 -8.96 1.85
C GLU A 7 -29.80 -8.28 1.34
N LYS A 8 -29.88 -6.96 1.19
CA LYS A 8 -28.89 -6.19 0.45
C LYS A 8 -27.62 -6.13 1.31
N GLU A 9 -26.72 -7.07 1.06
CA GLU A 9 -25.50 -7.28 1.82
C GLU A 9 -24.72 -5.97 1.98
N MET A 10 -24.29 -5.68 3.22
CA MET A 10 -23.56 -4.48 3.58
C MET A 10 -22.21 -4.47 2.84
N LEU A 11 -21.80 -3.30 2.34
CA LEU A 11 -20.52 -3.18 1.63
C LEU A 11 -19.37 -3.26 2.63
N ASP A 12 -18.29 -3.95 2.26
CA ASP A 12 -17.13 -4.11 3.15
C ASP A 12 -16.39 -2.76 3.31
N PRO A 13 -16.31 -2.19 4.52
CA PRO A 13 -15.61 -0.92 4.75
C PRO A 13 -14.09 -1.03 4.62
N LYS A 14 -13.52 -2.25 4.52
CA LYS A 14 -12.10 -2.46 4.19
C LYS A 14 -11.81 -2.29 2.71
N ASN A 15 -12.84 -2.29 1.86
CA ASN A 15 -12.68 -1.96 0.45
C ASN A 15 -12.32 -0.48 0.32
N ASP A 16 -11.29 -0.20 -0.47
CA ASP A 16 -10.72 1.14 -0.63
C ASP A 16 -11.76 2.17 -1.09
N LEU A 17 -12.69 1.81 -2.00
CA LEU A 17 -13.78 2.70 -2.43
C LEU A 17 -14.69 3.06 -1.27
N ILE A 18 -15.07 2.08 -0.46
CA ILE A 18 -16.03 2.25 0.64
C ILE A 18 -15.40 3.05 1.77
N PHE A 19 -14.17 2.71 2.14
CA PHE A 19 -13.40 3.47 3.10
C PHE A 19 -13.29 4.95 2.71
N LYS A 20 -12.96 5.22 1.44
CA LYS A 20 -12.87 6.59 0.91
C LYS A 20 -14.19 7.33 0.94
N ASN A 21 -15.31 6.66 0.66
CA ASN A 21 -16.61 7.32 0.76
C ASN A 21 -17.04 7.50 2.23
N LEU A 22 -16.60 6.64 3.15
CA LEU A 22 -16.92 6.74 4.57
C LEU A 22 -16.09 7.82 5.29
N PHE A 23 -14.77 7.83 5.11
CA PHE A 23 -13.85 8.73 5.83
C PHE A 23 -13.33 9.89 4.96
N GLY A 24 -13.38 9.74 3.64
CA GLY A 24 -12.82 10.68 2.66
C GLY A 24 -13.76 11.81 2.22
N VAL A 25 -14.97 11.91 2.81
CA VAL A 25 -15.98 12.92 2.47
C VAL A 25 -15.99 14.04 3.51
N PRO A 26 -16.07 15.32 3.10
CA PRO A 26 -16.13 16.45 4.05
C PRO A 26 -17.26 16.35 5.08
N GLN A 27 -18.39 15.72 4.73
CA GLN A 27 -19.54 15.53 5.61
C GLN A 27 -19.24 14.59 6.80
N ASN A 28 -18.25 13.71 6.66
CA ASN A 28 -17.82 12.75 7.69
C ASN A 28 -16.44 13.12 8.26
N LYS A 29 -16.07 14.40 8.14
CA LYS A 29 -14.78 14.91 8.59
C LYS A 29 -14.49 14.64 10.06
N ASP A 30 -15.50 14.77 10.92
CA ASP A 30 -15.41 14.48 12.34
C ASP A 30 -15.20 12.98 12.64
N ILE A 31 -15.76 12.08 11.83
CA ILE A 31 -15.42 10.63 11.87
C ILE A 31 -13.94 10.42 11.54
N MET A 32 -13.42 11.10 10.51
CA MET A 32 -11.99 11.01 10.17
C MET A 32 -11.10 11.62 11.27
N ILE A 33 -11.49 12.73 11.89
CA ILE A 33 -10.76 13.32 13.01
C ILE A 33 -10.69 12.34 14.19
N ASP A 34 -11.82 11.72 14.56
CA ASP A 34 -11.86 10.73 15.64
C ASP A 34 -11.00 9.50 15.31
N PHE A 35 -11.09 9.01 14.06
CA PHE A 35 -10.23 7.95 13.55
C PHE A 35 -8.74 8.26 13.74
N LEU A 36 -8.30 9.43 13.28
CA LEU A 36 -6.91 9.84 13.31
C LEU A 36 -6.41 10.07 14.73
N ASN A 37 -7.19 10.75 15.57
CA ASN A 37 -6.82 11.01 16.96
C ASN A 37 -6.66 9.72 17.76
N LYS A 38 -7.53 8.73 17.54
CA LYS A 38 -7.42 7.42 18.21
C LYS A 38 -6.20 6.64 17.73
N ILE A 39 -5.91 6.62 16.43
CA ILE A 39 -4.77 5.86 15.87
C ILE A 39 -3.42 6.50 16.17
N LEU A 40 -3.33 7.84 16.10
CA LEU A 40 -2.08 8.60 16.22
C LEU A 40 -1.73 8.97 17.67
N GLU A 41 -2.69 8.90 18.60
CA GLU A 41 -2.51 9.18 20.03
C GLU A 41 -1.83 10.54 20.30
N PHE A 42 -2.21 11.58 19.55
CA PHE A 42 -1.77 12.95 19.81
C PHE A 42 -2.50 13.55 21.02
N GLU A 43 -2.36 12.94 22.20
CA GLU A 43 -3.07 13.34 23.43
C GLU A 43 -2.77 14.79 23.83
N GLU A 44 -1.51 15.21 23.70
CA GLU A 44 -1.08 16.57 24.05
C GLU A 44 -1.49 17.62 23.00
N ASP A 45 -1.68 17.22 21.74
CA ASP A 45 -1.96 18.13 20.64
C ASP A 45 -2.85 17.49 19.56
N PRO A 46 -4.14 17.23 19.90
CA PRO A 46 -5.03 16.49 19.03
C PRO A 46 -5.32 17.26 17.74
N ILE A 47 -5.66 16.52 16.69
CA ILE A 47 -6.19 17.07 15.45
C ILE A 47 -7.57 17.64 15.74
N VAL A 48 -7.77 18.90 15.36
CA VAL A 48 -9.05 19.62 15.53
C VAL A 48 -9.70 19.95 14.20
N ASP A 49 -8.96 19.86 13.09
CA ASP A 49 -9.46 20.20 11.77
C ASP A 49 -8.74 19.42 10.66
N LEU A 50 -9.42 19.23 9.51
CA LEU A 50 -8.93 18.51 8.33
C LEU A 50 -9.31 19.23 7.03
N PHE A 51 -8.39 19.29 6.08
CA PHE A 51 -8.64 19.76 4.72
C PHE A 51 -8.38 18.65 3.71
N TYR A 52 -9.37 18.32 2.88
CA TYR A 52 -9.27 17.31 1.83
C TYR A 52 -8.66 17.94 0.57
N ILE A 53 -7.56 17.36 0.07
CA ILE A 53 -6.71 18.01 -0.94
C ILE A 53 -7.11 17.58 -2.37
N ASN A 54 -7.86 16.48 -2.49
CA ASN A 54 -8.24 15.84 -3.76
C ASN A 54 -9.73 15.91 -4.11
N THR A 55 -10.57 16.60 -3.34
CA THR A 55 -11.91 16.96 -3.82
C THR A 55 -11.76 18.09 -4.85
N ASP A 56 -12.62 18.15 -5.88
CA ASP A 56 -12.68 19.26 -6.84
C ASP A 56 -13.10 20.61 -6.20
N THR A 57 -12.72 20.86 -4.95
CA THR A 57 -12.93 22.12 -4.25
C THR A 57 -11.72 23.00 -4.48
N GLU A 58 -11.92 24.08 -5.23
CA GLU A 58 -11.04 25.23 -5.18
C GLU A 58 -11.16 25.85 -3.78
N ILE A 59 -10.04 25.92 -3.07
CA ILE A 59 -9.96 26.54 -1.75
C ILE A 59 -9.40 27.93 -1.95
N VAL A 60 -10.24 28.94 -1.76
CA VAL A 60 -9.87 30.35 -1.95
C VAL A 60 -9.74 31.02 -0.58
N PRO A 61 -8.61 31.70 -0.28
CA PRO A 61 -8.48 32.49 0.93
C PRO A 61 -9.40 33.72 0.87
N VAL A 62 -10.26 33.90 1.88
CA VAL A 62 -11.14 35.08 1.99
C VAL A 62 -10.61 36.01 3.06
N LYS A 63 -10.38 37.28 2.69
CA LYS A 63 -10.12 38.37 3.65
C LYS A 63 -11.43 38.74 4.35
N GLU A 64 -11.44 38.75 5.68
CA GLU A 64 -12.49 39.46 6.42
C GLU A 64 -12.37 40.96 6.15
N THR A 65 -13.16 41.48 5.21
CA THR A 65 -13.43 42.91 5.16
C THR A 65 -14.53 43.21 6.17
N ASN A 66 -14.19 43.99 7.21
CA ASN A 66 -15.18 44.59 8.10
C ASN A 66 -16.27 45.29 7.28
N GLN A 67 -17.53 44.99 7.60
CA GLN A 67 -18.74 45.33 6.84
C GLN A 67 -18.83 46.80 6.42
N SER A 68 -19.18 47.05 5.15
CA SER A 68 -20.37 47.82 4.78
C SER A 68 -20.66 47.70 3.28
N ASN A 69 -21.92 47.38 2.98
CA ASN A 69 -22.68 47.51 1.73
C ASN A 69 -21.93 47.95 0.45
N GLU A 70 -21.94 47.08 -0.56
CA GLU A 70 -22.64 47.30 -1.84
C GLU A 70 -22.43 46.08 -2.74
N GLU A 71 -23.53 45.51 -3.23
CA GLU A 71 -23.54 44.53 -4.31
C GLU A 71 -22.88 45.17 -5.55
N LYS A 72 -21.67 44.73 -5.89
CA LYS A 72 -21.14 44.89 -7.24
C LYS A 72 -20.69 43.54 -7.76
N GLU A 73 -21.48 43.02 -8.69
CA GLU A 73 -21.04 42.00 -9.64
C GLU A 73 -19.72 42.46 -10.27
N VAL A 74 -18.62 41.79 -9.94
CA VAL A 74 -17.36 41.96 -10.65
C VAL A 74 -17.29 40.87 -11.71
N ASN A 75 -17.46 41.32 -12.96
CA ASN A 75 -17.12 40.58 -14.17
C ASN A 75 -15.60 40.35 -14.22
N ASP A 76 -15.14 39.18 -13.80
CA ASP A 76 -13.77 38.74 -14.07
C ASP A 76 -13.70 38.01 -15.42
N LYS A 77 -13.65 38.80 -16.50
CA LYS A 77 -13.06 38.36 -17.76
C LYS A 77 -11.72 39.04 -17.92
N GLU A 78 -10.70 38.20 -18.11
CA GLU A 78 -9.41 38.52 -18.72
C GLU A 78 -8.54 39.52 -17.94
N GLU A 79 -7.67 39.00 -17.07
CA GLU A 79 -6.24 39.34 -17.00
C GLU A 79 -5.64 38.69 -15.74
N ASN A 80 -5.09 37.47 -15.86
CA ASN A 80 -4.07 36.92 -14.96
C ASN A 80 -3.58 35.53 -15.42
N SER A 81 -3.41 35.30 -16.73
CA SER A 81 -2.92 34.00 -17.23
C SER A 81 -1.40 33.88 -17.30
N GLU A 82 -0.62 34.90 -16.91
CA GLU A 82 0.84 34.89 -17.09
C GLU A 82 1.67 34.98 -15.79
N LEU A 83 1.07 35.09 -14.61
CA LEU A 83 1.80 35.05 -13.33
C LEU A 83 1.70 33.70 -12.58
N TYR A 84 0.86 32.78 -13.05
CA TYR A 84 0.71 31.44 -12.45
C TYR A 84 1.52 30.40 -13.22
N GLY A 85 2.84 30.48 -13.11
CA GLY A 85 3.70 29.35 -13.44
C GLY A 85 3.40 28.18 -12.48
N LYS A 86 2.54 27.24 -12.91
CA LYS A 86 2.27 25.91 -12.31
C LYS A 86 2.56 25.82 -10.79
N LEU A 87 1.78 26.52 -9.97
CA LEU A 87 1.66 26.16 -8.55
C LEU A 87 0.88 24.83 -8.47
N GLY A 88 1.39 23.86 -7.70
CA GLY A 88 0.64 22.66 -7.33
C GLY A 88 -0.49 23.01 -6.36
N LYS A 89 -1.53 22.17 -6.28
CA LYS A 89 -2.67 22.37 -5.35
C LYS A 89 -2.23 22.49 -3.88
N MET A 90 -1.11 21.87 -3.50
CA MET A 90 -0.49 21.99 -2.18
C MET A 90 0.08 23.38 -1.92
N ASP A 91 0.63 24.04 -2.95
CA ASP A 91 1.15 25.40 -2.83
C ASP A 91 0.03 26.39 -2.44
N LEU A 92 -1.20 26.18 -2.93
CA LEU A 92 -2.35 27.01 -2.59
C LEU A 92 -2.77 26.87 -1.12
N LEU A 93 -2.83 25.64 -0.60
CA LEU A 93 -3.20 25.36 0.79
C LEU A 93 -2.15 25.86 1.77
N VAL A 94 -0.88 25.61 1.48
CA VAL A 94 0.23 25.98 2.36
C VAL A 94 0.46 27.50 2.36
N ASN A 95 0.31 28.17 1.21
CA ASN A 95 0.39 29.64 1.14
C ASN A 95 -0.73 30.33 1.93
N ALA A 96 -1.97 29.82 1.86
CA ALA A 96 -3.10 30.40 2.61
C ALA A 96 -2.90 30.36 4.14
N PHE A 97 -2.14 29.40 4.66
CA PHE A 97 -1.83 29.27 6.08
C PHE A 97 -0.55 30.03 6.51
N ILE A 98 0.48 30.04 5.66
CA ILE A 98 1.77 30.66 5.97
C ILE A 98 1.67 32.19 6.07
N GLU A 99 0.81 32.82 5.26
CA GLU A 99 0.64 34.28 5.28
C GLU A 99 -0.10 34.80 6.53
N SER A 100 -0.52 33.95 7.48
CA SER A 100 -1.10 34.43 8.74
C SER A 100 -1.03 33.48 9.94
N PRO A 101 -0.01 33.66 10.79
CA PRO A 101 -0.06 33.27 12.19
C PRO A 101 -1.03 34.13 13.02
N SER A 102 -1.51 35.28 12.49
CA SER A 102 -2.22 36.30 13.29
C SER A 102 -3.31 37.07 12.56
N SER A 103 -3.81 36.60 11.41
CA SER A 103 -5.00 37.22 10.81
C SER A 103 -6.05 36.18 10.43
N ASN A 104 -7.31 36.58 10.64
CA ASN A 104 -8.51 35.79 10.40
C ASN A 104 -8.75 35.63 8.89
N TYR A 105 -7.92 34.84 8.22
CA TYR A 105 -8.26 34.31 6.90
C TYR A 105 -9.14 33.07 7.08
N ASN A 106 -10.41 33.19 6.71
CA ASN A 106 -11.27 32.02 6.60
C ASN A 106 -11.05 31.40 5.21
N LEU A 107 -10.64 30.13 5.18
CA LEU A 107 -10.72 29.33 3.97
C LEU A 107 -12.20 29.01 3.74
N ARG A 108 -12.81 29.59 2.70
CA ARG A 108 -14.16 29.19 2.27
C ARG A 108 -14.05 28.16 1.16
N GLU A 109 -14.83 27.08 1.28
CA GLU A 109 -15.20 26.29 0.12
C GLU A 109 -16.03 27.19 -0.80
N THR A 110 -15.55 27.48 -2.01
CA THR A 110 -16.36 28.20 -2.99
C THR A 110 -17.40 27.24 -3.55
N ASN A 111 -18.59 27.21 -2.94
CA ASN A 111 -19.76 26.68 -3.61
C ASN A 111 -20.24 27.72 -4.62
N GLU A 112 -19.88 27.57 -5.90
CA GLU A 112 -20.79 27.85 -7.03
C GLU A 112 -20.22 27.40 -8.38
N ARG A 113 -20.28 26.10 -8.62
CA ARG A 113 -20.80 25.62 -9.90
C ARG A 113 -21.97 24.73 -9.58
N LYS A 114 -23.21 25.24 -9.77
CA LYS A 114 -24.45 24.47 -9.73
C LYS A 114 -24.29 23.19 -10.57
N LYS A 115 -23.91 22.09 -9.92
CA LYS A 115 -23.84 20.75 -10.49
C LYS A 115 -24.42 19.79 -9.45
N ARG A 116 -25.75 19.73 -9.42
CA ARG A 116 -26.61 18.67 -8.87
C ARG A 116 -25.93 17.79 -7.80
N ASP A 117 -26.21 18.13 -6.54
CA ASP A 117 -25.57 17.65 -5.29
C ASP A 117 -25.77 16.16 -4.91
N ILE A 118 -25.92 15.22 -5.86
CA ILE A 118 -26.22 13.81 -5.51
C ILE A 118 -25.27 12.80 -6.20
N ASP A 119 -24.39 13.24 -7.12
CA ASP A 119 -23.76 12.32 -8.06
C ASP A 119 -22.22 12.33 -8.13
N LYS A 120 -21.52 13.09 -7.28
CA LYS A 120 -20.05 13.02 -7.26
C LYS A 120 -19.58 11.86 -6.38
N ILE A 121 -19.54 10.67 -6.98
CA ILE A 121 -18.81 9.54 -6.41
C ILE A 121 -17.35 9.98 -6.24
N ILE A 122 -16.85 9.87 -5.01
CA ILE A 122 -15.47 10.18 -4.66
C ILE A 122 -14.61 8.97 -5.07
N TYR A 123 -13.85 9.13 -6.16
CA TYR A 123 -12.83 8.17 -6.64
C TYR A 123 -11.37 8.67 -6.45
N PRO A 124 -10.96 9.25 -5.32
CA PRO A 124 -9.59 9.71 -5.16
C PRO A 124 -8.68 8.49 -5.06
N GLU A 125 -7.50 8.52 -5.67
CA GLU A 125 -6.56 7.40 -5.62
C GLU A 125 -6.07 7.11 -4.19
N ASN A 126 -5.98 8.15 -3.34
CA ASN A 126 -5.69 8.08 -1.91
C ASN A 126 -6.45 9.17 -1.13
N ILE A 127 -6.57 9.06 0.20
CA ILE A 127 -7.13 10.13 1.04
C ILE A 127 -6.01 11.04 1.51
N ASP A 128 -5.82 12.11 0.74
CA ASP A 128 -4.86 13.18 1.05
C ASP A 128 -5.52 14.25 1.94
N LEU A 129 -4.99 14.40 3.14
CA LEU A 129 -5.47 15.32 4.16
C LEU A 129 -4.35 16.24 4.62
N LEU A 130 -4.71 17.50 4.84
CA LEU A 130 -3.92 18.41 5.67
C LEU A 130 -4.63 18.53 7.02
N ALA A 131 -4.02 18.00 8.07
CA ALA A 131 -4.54 18.08 9.42
C ALA A 131 -3.98 19.29 10.15
N LYS A 132 -4.84 19.95 10.91
CA LYS A 132 -4.47 21.04 11.81
C LYS A 132 -4.66 20.57 13.25
N THR A 133 -3.60 20.63 14.04
CA THR A 133 -3.65 20.32 15.46
C THR A 133 -4.11 21.52 16.29
N ARG A 134 -4.40 21.30 17.57
CA ARG A 134 -4.79 22.34 18.53
C ARG A 134 -3.73 23.44 18.67
N THR A 135 -2.44 23.12 18.54
CA THR A 135 -1.34 24.10 18.55
C THR A 135 -1.10 24.79 17.21
N ASN A 136 -2.01 24.61 16.24
CA ASN A 136 -1.91 25.09 14.85
C ASN A 136 -0.76 24.45 14.05
N LYS A 137 -0.27 23.27 14.47
CA LYS A 137 0.69 22.51 13.67
C LYS A 137 -0.03 21.86 12.50
N LEU A 138 0.60 21.94 11.33
CA LEU A 138 0.12 21.29 10.12
C LEU A 138 0.79 19.92 9.96
N ILE A 139 -0.03 18.91 9.71
CA ILE A 139 0.41 17.53 9.49
C ILE A 139 -0.21 17.04 8.18
N ASN A 140 0.62 16.70 7.21
CA ASN A 140 0.14 16.00 6.02
C ASN A 140 -0.18 14.55 6.42
N ILE A 141 -1.39 14.11 6.11
CA ILE A 141 -1.85 12.74 6.35
C ILE A 141 -2.29 12.13 5.03
N GLU A 142 -1.70 11.00 4.70
CA GLU A 142 -2.06 10.22 3.51
C GLU A 142 -2.48 8.82 3.97
N ILE A 143 -3.69 8.40 3.59
CA ILE A 143 -4.21 7.06 3.91
C ILE A 143 -4.27 6.18 2.67
N GLN A 144 -3.63 5.01 2.74
CA GLN A 144 -3.57 4.04 1.65
C GLN A 144 -4.04 2.64 2.10
N MET A 145 -4.91 2.01 1.31
CA MET A 145 -5.46 0.67 1.62
C MET A 145 -5.14 -0.44 0.62
N ASN A 146 -4.80 -0.07 -0.62
CA ASN A 146 -4.71 -1.03 -1.72
C ASN A 146 -3.45 -1.90 -1.67
N ASN A 147 -3.61 -3.21 -1.88
CA ASN A 147 -2.49 -4.14 -2.07
C ASN A 147 -1.95 -4.06 -3.50
N LYS A 148 -0.93 -3.23 -3.72
CA LYS A 148 -0.22 -3.12 -5.01
C LYS A 148 1.24 -3.59 -4.92
N GLY A 149 1.58 -4.36 -3.88
CA GLY A 149 2.95 -4.83 -3.59
C GLY A 149 3.92 -3.71 -3.17
N HIS A 150 5.09 -4.07 -2.64
CA HIS A 150 6.18 -3.14 -2.27
C HIS A 150 5.76 -1.92 -1.44
N MET A 151 4.85 -2.11 -0.47
CA MET A 151 4.18 -1.02 0.24
C MET A 151 5.16 -0.05 0.93
N GLY A 152 6.27 -0.56 1.48
CA GLY A 152 7.33 0.27 2.06
C GLY A 152 7.93 1.28 1.07
N LYS A 153 8.40 0.80 -0.10
CA LYS A 153 8.98 1.66 -1.14
C LYS A 153 7.96 2.63 -1.73
N ARG A 154 6.71 2.20 -1.90
CA ARG A 154 5.62 3.05 -2.39
C ARG A 154 5.32 4.18 -1.41
N SER A 155 5.18 3.85 -0.13
CA SER A 155 4.95 4.84 0.93
C SER A 155 6.06 5.88 0.94
N LEU A 156 7.32 5.44 0.84
CA LEU A 156 8.47 6.33 0.78
C LEU A 156 8.47 7.22 -0.48
N TYR A 157 8.17 6.65 -1.65
CA TYR A 157 8.07 7.41 -2.90
C TYR A 157 7.01 8.51 -2.83
N TYR A 158 5.81 8.17 -2.36
CA TYR A 158 4.73 9.13 -2.20
C TYR A 158 5.07 10.19 -1.15
N ALA A 159 5.65 9.79 -0.02
CA ALA A 159 6.08 10.71 1.01
C ALA A 159 7.10 11.74 0.49
N ALA A 160 8.09 11.29 -0.28
CA ALA A 160 9.06 12.18 -0.92
C ALA A 160 8.38 13.19 -1.86
N GLY A 161 7.41 12.73 -2.66
CA GLY A 161 6.59 13.60 -3.49
C GLY A 161 5.81 14.64 -2.67
N LYS A 162 5.18 14.24 -1.55
CA LYS A 162 4.42 15.16 -0.71
C LYS A 162 5.30 16.22 -0.05
N ILE A 163 6.46 15.83 0.48
CA ILE A 163 7.44 16.77 1.04
C ILE A 163 7.92 17.76 -0.02
N PHE A 164 8.22 17.27 -1.23
CA PHE A 164 8.70 18.12 -2.31
C PHE A 164 7.66 19.18 -2.72
N HIS A 165 6.39 18.81 -2.78
CA HIS A 165 5.30 19.72 -3.18
C HIS A 165 4.67 20.50 -2.00
N SER A 166 5.13 20.31 -0.75
CA SER A 166 4.57 21.00 0.40
C SER A 166 5.23 22.35 0.70
N LEU A 167 6.37 22.66 0.07
CA LEU A 167 7.09 23.91 0.28
C LEU A 167 6.91 24.84 -0.93
N PRO A 168 6.30 26.03 -0.74
CA PRO A 168 6.19 27.02 -1.79
C PRO A 168 7.56 27.54 -2.26
N LYS A 169 7.61 28.01 -3.51
CA LYS A 169 8.83 28.58 -4.08
C LYS A 169 9.31 29.78 -3.26
N ASN A 170 10.60 29.81 -2.93
CA ASN A 170 11.29 30.84 -2.14
C ASN A 170 10.97 30.85 -0.63
N GLU A 171 10.27 29.84 -0.10
CA GLU A 171 10.06 29.72 1.35
C GLU A 171 11.21 28.95 2.04
N PRO A 172 11.52 29.23 3.32
CA PRO A 172 12.56 28.53 4.05
C PRO A 172 12.09 27.11 4.42
N TYR A 173 13.01 26.14 4.38
CA TYR A 173 12.73 24.72 4.69
C TYR A 173 12.10 24.47 6.06
N LYS A 174 12.25 25.40 7.02
CA LYS A 174 11.56 25.34 8.32
C LYS A 174 10.02 25.34 8.20
N LYS A 175 9.46 25.81 7.08
CA LYS A 175 8.02 25.81 6.82
C LYS A 175 7.49 24.49 6.25
N ILE A 176 8.35 23.50 5.97
CA ILE A 176 7.89 22.16 5.57
C ILE A 176 7.07 21.58 6.74
N PRO A 177 5.78 21.25 6.53
CA PRO A 177 4.96 20.61 7.55
C PRO A 177 5.41 19.17 7.80
N ASP A 178 5.13 18.69 9.01
CA ASP A 178 5.37 17.29 9.37
C ASP A 178 4.50 16.35 8.53
N LEU A 179 5.01 15.17 8.21
CA LEU A 179 4.32 14.20 7.36
C LEU A 179 4.10 12.88 8.10
N VAL A 180 2.84 12.45 8.15
CA VAL A 180 2.39 11.18 8.72
C VAL A 180 1.70 10.37 7.63
N MET A 181 2.32 9.28 7.22
CA MET A 181 1.73 8.34 6.25
C MET A 181 1.04 7.21 7.01
N ILE A 182 -0.24 6.96 6.76
CA ILE A 182 -1.00 5.89 7.40
C ILE A 182 -1.39 4.83 6.37
N ASN A 183 -0.81 3.65 6.50
CA ASN A 183 -1.08 2.52 5.61
C ASN A 183 -1.96 1.52 6.35
N ILE A 184 -3.22 1.39 5.94
CA ILE A 184 -4.18 0.45 6.52
C ILE A 184 -4.29 -0.75 5.58
N LEU A 185 -3.65 -1.85 5.95
CA LEU A 185 -3.42 -2.97 5.04
C LEU A 185 -4.37 -4.11 5.34
N ASN A 186 -5.21 -4.48 4.37
CA ASN A 186 -6.04 -5.69 4.45
C ASN A 186 -5.28 -6.98 4.05
N TYR A 187 -3.97 -7.01 4.32
CA TYR A 187 -3.08 -8.13 4.05
C TYR A 187 -1.85 -8.03 4.97
N VAL A 188 -1.12 -9.12 5.11
CA VAL A 188 0.17 -9.12 5.82
C VAL A 188 1.25 -8.65 4.84
N ALA A 189 1.83 -7.48 5.10
CA ALA A 189 2.90 -6.91 4.29
C ALA A 189 4.28 -7.12 4.91
N ILE A 190 4.35 -7.25 6.24
CA ILE A 190 5.59 -7.41 6.99
C ILE A 190 5.60 -8.82 7.58
N GLU A 191 6.22 -9.73 6.83
CA GLU A 191 6.36 -11.15 7.16
C GLU A 191 7.83 -11.54 7.30
N GLY A 192 8.11 -12.73 7.83
CA GLY A 192 9.49 -13.14 8.11
C GLY A 192 10.41 -13.17 6.89
N SER A 193 9.86 -13.38 5.69
CA SER A 193 10.62 -13.31 4.42
C SER A 193 11.20 -11.92 4.14
N THR A 194 10.61 -10.86 4.72
CA THR A 194 11.04 -9.46 4.55
C THR A 194 12.16 -9.05 5.51
N VAL A 195 12.48 -9.90 6.48
CA VAL A 195 13.44 -9.62 7.55
C VAL A 195 14.81 -10.17 7.17
N ASN A 196 15.84 -9.33 7.21
CA ASN A 196 17.20 -9.80 6.97
C ASN A 196 17.74 -10.52 8.22
N ARG A 197 17.98 -11.83 8.11
CA ARG A 197 18.52 -12.67 9.19
C ARG A 197 19.88 -12.19 9.72
N GLU A 198 20.68 -11.52 8.89
CA GLU A 198 22.00 -11.00 9.23
C GLU A 198 21.96 -9.88 10.28
N GLN A 199 20.79 -9.28 10.51
CA GLN A 199 20.61 -8.22 11.51
C GLN A 199 20.56 -8.75 12.96
N PHE A 200 20.57 -10.08 13.15
CA PHE A 200 20.37 -10.71 14.45
C PHE A 200 21.60 -11.51 14.86
N ASN A 201 22.00 -11.39 16.14
CA ASN A 201 23.22 -12.02 16.64
C ASN A 201 23.09 -13.55 16.73
N ASN A 202 21.87 -14.06 16.96
CA ASN A 202 21.63 -15.48 17.14
C ASN A 202 20.20 -15.89 16.73
N GLU A 203 19.97 -17.20 16.67
CA GLU A 203 18.72 -17.80 16.20
C GLU A 203 17.55 -17.58 17.16
N SER A 204 17.82 -17.50 18.47
CA SER A 204 16.80 -17.22 19.47
C SER A 204 16.26 -15.80 19.33
N GLU A 205 17.15 -14.82 19.14
CA GLU A 205 16.81 -13.42 18.90
C GLU A 205 15.96 -13.25 17.64
N TYR A 206 16.38 -13.89 16.54
CA TYR A 206 15.61 -13.89 15.28
C TYR A 206 14.22 -14.51 15.47
N ASN A 207 14.13 -15.71 16.06
CA ASN A 207 12.83 -16.37 16.25
C ASN A 207 11.90 -15.61 17.19
N ALA A 208 12.45 -14.98 18.24
CA ALA A 208 11.68 -14.10 19.11
C ALA A 208 11.13 -12.89 18.35
N TYR A 209 11.94 -12.27 17.49
CA TYR A 209 11.51 -11.17 16.64
C TYR A 209 10.44 -11.60 15.63
N ILE A 210 10.61 -12.74 14.96
CA ILE A 210 9.62 -13.25 14.00
C ILE A 210 8.28 -13.56 14.70
N ASN A 211 8.32 -14.17 15.87
CA ASN A 211 7.12 -14.46 16.65
C ASN A 211 6.40 -13.18 17.10
N GLU A 212 7.15 -12.16 17.51
CA GLU A 212 6.56 -10.85 17.82
C GLU A 212 5.99 -10.18 16.56
N LEU A 213 6.72 -10.21 15.45
CA LEU A 213 6.30 -9.60 14.18
C LEU A 213 5.00 -10.20 13.63
N GLN A 214 4.81 -11.52 13.77
CA GLN A 214 3.57 -12.21 13.38
C GLN A 214 2.34 -11.67 14.13
N ASN A 215 2.55 -11.16 15.35
CA ASN A 215 1.48 -10.66 16.21
C ASN A 215 1.41 -9.13 16.24
N ARG A 216 2.43 -8.42 15.77
CA ARG A 216 2.45 -6.96 15.71
C ARG A 216 1.43 -6.42 14.70
N CYS A 217 0.33 -5.87 15.19
CA CYS A 217 -0.73 -5.33 14.34
C CYS A 217 -0.43 -3.93 13.77
N HIS A 218 0.44 -3.16 14.44
CA HIS A 218 0.71 -1.78 14.09
C HIS A 218 2.22 -1.51 14.21
N SER A 219 2.87 -1.26 13.08
CA SER A 219 4.29 -0.88 13.02
C SER A 219 4.41 0.61 12.73
N VAL A 220 5.25 1.31 13.50
CA VAL A 220 5.51 2.74 13.33
C VAL A 220 6.99 2.93 13.01
N TYR A 221 7.28 3.63 11.92
CA TYR A 221 8.64 3.91 11.47
C TYR A 221 8.88 5.41 11.44
N THR A 222 10.05 5.82 11.91
CA THR A 222 10.51 7.22 11.88
C THR A 222 12.02 7.27 11.65
N ILE A 223 12.56 8.46 11.42
CA ILE A 223 14.00 8.67 11.22
C ILE A 223 14.66 8.86 12.58
N GLN A 224 15.69 8.05 12.85
CA GLN A 224 16.45 8.09 14.11
C GLN A 224 17.94 7.97 13.85
N ASN A 225 18.72 8.56 14.73
CA ASN A 225 20.15 8.37 14.81
C ASN A 225 20.45 6.91 15.21
N THR A 226 21.26 6.21 14.43
CA THR A 226 21.54 4.78 14.61
C THR A 226 22.37 4.46 15.85
N GLN A 227 23.09 5.45 16.41
CA GLN A 227 23.91 5.27 17.60
C GLN A 227 23.10 5.52 18.88
N THR A 228 22.21 6.52 18.87
CA THR A 228 21.47 6.96 20.07
C THR A 228 20.02 6.49 20.10
N ASN A 229 19.49 6.00 18.97
CA ASN A 229 18.07 5.71 18.75
C ASN A 229 17.16 6.93 19.04
N LYS A 230 17.70 8.15 18.89
CA LYS A 230 16.97 9.41 19.10
C LYS A 230 16.60 10.04 17.75
N THR A 231 15.45 10.71 17.71
CA THR A 231 14.96 11.38 16.49
C THR A 231 15.65 12.71 16.22
N GLU A 232 16.14 13.40 17.26
CA GLU A 232 16.95 14.63 17.18
C GLU A 232 16.38 15.64 16.16
N ILE A 233 17.16 16.00 15.12
CA ILE A 233 16.80 16.97 14.07
C ILE A 233 15.65 16.50 13.17
N PHE A 234 15.25 15.23 13.24
CA PHE A 234 14.17 14.63 12.46
C PHE A 234 12.90 14.37 13.28
N LYS A 235 12.81 14.91 14.50
CA LYS A 235 11.63 14.73 15.34
C LYS A 235 10.36 15.13 14.59
N ASN A 236 9.45 14.16 14.43
CA ASN A 236 8.16 14.28 13.76
C ASN A 236 8.19 14.63 12.26
N SER A 237 9.36 14.69 11.62
CA SER A 237 9.46 15.11 10.22
C SER A 237 8.83 14.12 9.24
N LEU A 238 8.97 12.82 9.50
CA LEU A 238 8.42 11.75 8.69
C LEU A 238 8.10 10.54 9.56
N ILE A 239 6.83 10.14 9.56
CA ILE A 239 6.34 8.97 10.30
C ILE A 239 5.52 8.10 9.35
N PHE A 240 5.77 6.80 9.37
CA PHE A 240 4.95 5.82 8.67
C PHE A 240 4.27 4.90 9.67
N HIS A 241 2.95 4.84 9.60
CA HIS A 241 2.13 3.85 10.27
C HIS A 241 1.79 2.74 9.27
N PHE A 242 1.97 1.49 9.68
CA PHE A 242 1.56 0.30 8.96
C PHE A 242 0.66 -0.51 9.89
N ILE A 243 -0.63 -0.54 9.57
CA ILE A 243 -1.68 -1.18 10.35
C ILE A 243 -2.17 -2.39 9.56
N GLU A 244 -1.79 -3.59 9.98
CA GLU A 244 -2.09 -4.84 9.27
C GLU A 244 -3.37 -5.49 9.83
N LEU A 245 -4.51 -5.21 9.18
CA LEU A 245 -5.84 -5.64 9.61
C LEU A 245 -5.93 -7.15 9.91
N PRO A 246 -5.37 -8.08 9.12
CA PRO A 246 -5.47 -9.51 9.39
C PRO A 246 -4.86 -9.92 10.74
N LYS A 247 -3.82 -9.23 11.21
CA LYS A 247 -3.15 -9.57 12.48
C LYS A 247 -4.03 -9.30 13.70
N PHE A 248 -4.97 -8.34 13.61
CA PHE A 248 -5.93 -8.10 14.69
C PHE A 248 -6.93 -9.25 14.90
N LEU A 249 -7.12 -10.11 13.90
CA LEU A 249 -8.01 -11.27 14.01
C LEU A 249 -7.36 -12.44 14.78
N ASN A 250 -6.05 -12.40 15.03
CA ASN A 250 -5.37 -13.40 15.83
C ASN A 250 -5.89 -13.36 17.28
N LYS A 251 -6.10 -14.53 17.89
CA LYS A 251 -6.63 -14.64 19.26
C LYS A 251 -5.81 -13.85 20.29
N ILE A 252 -4.49 -13.81 20.13
CA ILE A 252 -3.56 -13.08 21.01
C ILE A 252 -3.81 -11.56 20.99
N ASN A 253 -4.30 -11.02 19.88
CA ASN A 253 -4.53 -9.60 19.67
C ASN A 253 -5.95 -9.15 20.03
N LYS A 254 -6.77 -10.04 20.61
CA LYS A 254 -8.15 -9.70 21.01
C LYS A 254 -8.19 -8.47 21.91
N ASN A 255 -7.37 -8.41 22.96
CA ASN A 255 -7.36 -7.27 23.88
C ASN A 255 -6.90 -5.97 23.19
N GLN A 256 -5.99 -6.08 22.21
CA GLN A 256 -5.55 -4.93 21.42
C GLN A 256 -6.68 -4.42 20.53
N LEU A 257 -7.44 -5.32 19.89
CA LEU A 257 -8.59 -4.93 19.05
C LEU A 257 -9.72 -4.29 19.87
N GLU A 258 -9.88 -4.71 21.12
CA GLU A 258 -10.89 -4.16 22.04
C GLU A 258 -10.46 -2.83 22.70
N SER A 259 -9.25 -2.32 22.43
CA SER A 259 -8.79 -1.06 23.00
C SER A 259 -9.37 0.16 22.28
N GLU A 260 -9.46 1.29 23.00
CA GLU A 260 -10.01 2.54 22.48
C GLU A 260 -9.27 3.01 21.22
N LYS A 261 -7.93 2.91 21.23
CA LYS A 261 -7.03 3.20 20.11
C LYS A 261 -7.48 2.55 18.80
N TYR A 262 -7.96 1.31 18.86
CA TYR A 262 -8.30 0.51 17.69
C TYR A 262 -9.80 0.31 17.50
N SER A 263 -10.64 1.09 18.17
CA SER A 263 -12.10 1.04 18.04
C SER A 263 -12.58 1.21 16.59
N TRP A 264 -11.95 2.10 15.80
CA TRP A 264 -12.25 2.19 14.36
C TRP A 264 -11.73 1.02 13.54
N ILE A 265 -10.60 0.41 13.92
CA ILE A 265 -10.15 -0.83 13.27
C ILE A 265 -11.14 -1.96 13.55
N LYS A 266 -11.69 -2.03 14.76
CA LYS A 266 -12.78 -2.93 15.12
C LYS A 266 -14.04 -2.65 14.30
N PHE A 267 -14.41 -1.39 14.09
CA PHE A 267 -15.48 -1.00 13.17
C PHE A 267 -15.23 -1.48 11.74
N LEU A 268 -14.01 -1.32 11.20
CA LEU A 268 -13.68 -1.80 9.85
C LEU A 268 -13.76 -3.33 9.73
N LEU A 269 -13.37 -4.06 10.79
CA LEU A 269 -13.37 -5.52 10.80
C LEU A 269 -14.75 -6.12 11.04
N LYS A 270 -15.58 -5.47 11.87
CA LYS A 270 -16.87 -5.99 12.35
C LYS A 270 -17.90 -4.85 12.49
N PRO A 271 -18.27 -4.16 11.38
CA PRO A 271 -19.20 -3.04 11.43
C PRO A 271 -20.59 -3.41 11.99
N GLU A 272 -21.01 -4.67 11.88
CA GLU A 272 -22.33 -5.17 12.27
C GLU A 272 -22.61 -5.02 13.77
N ILE A 273 -21.58 -5.08 14.61
CA ILE A 273 -21.72 -4.94 16.07
C ILE A 273 -22.14 -3.51 16.46
N TYR A 274 -21.94 -2.55 15.57
CA TYR A 274 -22.25 -1.14 15.80
C TYR A 274 -23.68 -0.75 15.37
N LYS A 275 -24.51 -1.73 14.96
CA LYS A 275 -25.91 -1.48 14.57
C LYS A 275 -26.70 -0.75 15.65
N ASP A 276 -26.54 -1.19 16.89
CA ASP A 276 -27.27 -0.69 18.05
C ASP A 276 -26.35 0.06 19.03
N THR A 277 -25.22 0.58 18.55
CA THR A 277 -24.29 1.34 19.40
C THR A 277 -24.91 2.64 19.91
N GLU A 278 -24.59 3.00 21.15
CA GLU A 278 -24.95 4.29 21.75
C GLU A 278 -23.95 5.39 21.38
N GLU A 279 -22.76 5.04 20.89
CA GLU A 279 -21.75 6.00 20.46
C GLU A 279 -22.16 6.70 19.15
N GLU A 280 -22.40 8.01 19.24
CA GLU A 280 -22.98 8.81 18.14
C GLU A 280 -22.17 8.72 16.84
N LEU A 281 -20.84 8.83 16.92
CA LEU A 281 -19.96 8.77 15.75
C LEU A 281 -20.01 7.41 15.04
N PHE A 282 -19.93 6.31 15.80
CA PHE A 282 -20.02 4.96 15.24
C PHE A 282 -21.42 4.66 14.69
N LYS A 283 -22.47 5.12 15.38
CA LYS A 283 -23.84 4.99 14.89
C LYS A 283 -24.03 5.72 13.57
N ARG A 284 -23.50 6.93 13.43
CA ARG A 284 -23.55 7.69 12.17
C ARG A 284 -22.73 7.00 11.08
N ALA A 285 -21.54 6.52 11.38
CA ALA A 285 -20.70 5.78 10.43
C ALA A 285 -21.40 4.49 9.95
N TYR A 286 -22.02 3.73 10.84
CA TYR A 286 -22.80 2.54 10.52
C TYR A 286 -23.98 2.87 9.59
N ASN A 287 -24.77 3.90 9.92
CA ASN A 287 -25.89 4.33 9.09
C ASN A 287 -25.44 4.81 7.71
N TYR A 288 -24.32 5.53 7.65
CA TYR A 288 -23.76 6.01 6.39
C TYR A 288 -23.24 4.84 5.54
N LEU A 289 -22.59 3.84 6.14
CA LEU A 289 -22.16 2.63 5.44
C LEU A 289 -23.34 1.89 4.80
N ASN A 290 -24.46 1.76 5.51
CA ASN A 290 -25.70 1.20 4.97
C ASN A 290 -26.29 2.05 3.83
N TYR A 291 -26.23 3.38 3.98
CA TYR A 291 -26.64 4.30 2.93
C TYR A 291 -25.79 4.15 1.66
N LEU A 292 -24.47 4.05 1.77
CA LEU A 292 -23.57 3.78 0.63
C LEU A 292 -23.96 2.49 -0.08
N GLY A 293 -24.29 1.44 0.68
CA GLY A 293 -24.80 0.17 0.16
C GLY A 293 -26.08 0.30 -0.67
N ASN A 294 -26.86 1.37 -0.47
CA ASN A 294 -28.08 1.63 -1.19
C ASN A 294 -27.88 2.39 -2.51
N ILE A 295 -26.76 3.09 -2.67
CA ILE A 295 -26.46 3.84 -3.89
C ILE A 295 -26.07 2.88 -5.01
N ARG A 296 -26.89 2.80 -6.06
CA ARG A 296 -26.69 1.89 -7.21
C ARG A 296 -25.29 2.02 -7.82
N LYS A 297 -24.83 3.25 -8.09
CA LYS A 297 -23.54 3.48 -8.73
C LYS A 297 -22.35 3.01 -7.87
N ILE A 298 -22.43 3.16 -6.55
CA ILE A 298 -21.38 2.69 -5.62
C ILE A 298 -21.35 1.17 -5.59
N ARG A 299 -22.53 0.53 -5.54
CA ARG A 299 -22.63 -0.92 -5.58
C ARG A 299 -22.07 -1.51 -6.88
N GLU A 300 -22.41 -0.92 -8.03
CA GLU A 300 -21.87 -1.34 -9.32
C GLU A 300 -20.34 -1.19 -9.37
N ALA A 301 -19.80 -0.08 -8.87
CA ALA A 301 -18.35 0.13 -8.82
C ALA A 301 -17.65 -0.86 -7.87
N TYR A 302 -18.25 -1.13 -6.70
CA TYR A 302 -17.76 -2.12 -5.74
C TYR A 302 -17.71 -3.52 -6.35
N GLU A 303 -18.80 -3.97 -6.98
CA GLU A 303 -18.90 -5.27 -7.64
C GLU A 303 -17.87 -5.42 -8.78
N GLN A 304 -17.60 -4.34 -9.53
CA GLN A 304 -16.55 -4.32 -10.56
C GLN A 304 -15.15 -4.47 -9.97
N ILE A 305 -14.84 -3.77 -8.87
CA ILE A 305 -13.56 -3.90 -8.17
C ILE A 305 -13.37 -5.33 -7.67
N GLU A 306 -14.36 -5.90 -6.99
CA GLU A 306 -14.29 -7.29 -6.53
C GLU A 306 -14.11 -8.28 -7.69
N LYS A 307 -14.76 -8.04 -8.84
CA LYS A 307 -14.58 -8.87 -10.03
C LYS A 307 -13.13 -8.82 -10.52
N VAL A 308 -12.54 -7.63 -10.63
CA VAL A 308 -11.14 -7.46 -11.03
C VAL A 308 -10.20 -8.17 -10.05
N GLU A 309 -10.48 -8.09 -8.75
CA GLU A 309 -9.70 -8.81 -7.73
C GLU A 309 -9.85 -10.32 -7.85
N ARG A 310 -11.06 -10.85 -8.08
CA ARG A 310 -11.30 -12.29 -8.30
C ARG A 310 -10.60 -12.79 -9.56
N ASP A 311 -10.65 -12.02 -10.65
CA ASP A 311 -9.99 -12.33 -11.91
C ASP A 311 -8.46 -12.34 -11.72
N HIS A 312 -7.93 -11.35 -10.99
CA HIS A 312 -6.51 -11.27 -10.64
C HIS A 312 -6.08 -12.41 -9.71
N LEU A 313 -6.85 -12.75 -8.68
CA LEU A 313 -6.59 -13.90 -7.79
C LEU A 313 -6.64 -15.21 -8.56
N SER A 314 -7.58 -15.37 -9.49
CA SER A 314 -7.66 -16.55 -10.36
C SER A 314 -6.43 -16.66 -11.24
N ALA A 315 -6.01 -15.56 -11.87
CA ALA A 315 -4.78 -15.51 -12.66
C ALA A 315 -3.53 -15.79 -11.80
N MET A 316 -3.39 -15.12 -10.65
CA MET A 316 -2.29 -15.32 -9.70
C MET A 316 -2.26 -16.73 -9.13
N SER A 317 -3.40 -17.37 -8.87
CA SER A 317 -3.43 -18.76 -8.40
C SER A 317 -2.87 -19.72 -9.45
N LYS A 318 -3.10 -19.43 -10.73
CA LYS A 318 -2.56 -20.20 -11.85
C LYS A 318 -1.06 -19.97 -12.00
N TYR A 319 -0.64 -18.71 -12.11
CA TYR A 319 0.78 -18.34 -12.22
C TYR A 319 1.60 -18.67 -10.96
N GLY A 320 0.98 -18.55 -9.79
CA GLY A 320 1.57 -18.87 -8.49
C GLY A 320 1.74 -20.37 -8.29
N LYS A 321 0.78 -21.20 -8.77
CA LYS A 321 0.99 -22.65 -8.88
C LYS A 321 2.14 -22.98 -9.82
N GLU A 322 2.19 -22.36 -10.99
CA GLU A 322 3.28 -22.57 -11.96
C GLU A 322 4.65 -22.22 -11.35
N LYS A 323 4.78 -21.05 -10.72
CA LYS A 323 6.03 -20.64 -10.03
C LYS A 323 6.37 -21.48 -8.79
N TYR A 324 5.37 -21.92 -8.02
CA TYR A 324 5.59 -22.82 -6.89
C TYR A 324 6.11 -24.18 -7.35
N ILE A 325 5.50 -24.73 -8.40
CA ILE A 325 5.95 -25.99 -9.03
C ILE A 325 7.36 -25.80 -9.62
N GLU A 326 7.63 -24.68 -10.28
CA GLU A 326 8.97 -24.31 -10.77
C GLU A 326 9.99 -24.23 -9.63
N GLY A 327 9.63 -23.62 -8.50
CA GLY A 327 10.45 -23.50 -7.28
C GLY A 327 10.72 -24.84 -6.55
N GLU A 328 9.74 -25.74 -6.49
CA GLU A 328 9.97 -27.10 -6.00
C GLU A 328 10.86 -27.90 -6.97
N LYS A 329 10.62 -27.78 -8.27
CA LYS A 329 11.37 -28.49 -9.30
C LYS A 329 12.83 -28.02 -9.37
N ILE A 330 13.09 -26.71 -9.32
CA ILE A 330 14.46 -26.16 -9.32
C ILE A 330 15.24 -26.59 -8.06
N SER A 331 14.58 -26.66 -6.90
CA SER A 331 15.19 -27.16 -5.66
C SER A 331 15.54 -28.64 -5.73
N ALA A 332 14.68 -29.45 -6.35
CA ALA A 332 14.95 -30.86 -6.58
C ALA A 332 16.07 -31.09 -7.61
N VAL A 333 16.16 -30.27 -8.67
CA VAL A 333 17.26 -30.29 -9.64
C VAL A 333 18.59 -29.93 -8.97
N ARG A 334 18.61 -28.88 -8.13
CA ARG A 334 19.78 -28.47 -7.34
C ARG A 334 20.32 -29.61 -6.46
N PHE A 335 19.43 -30.44 -5.91
CA PHE A 335 19.80 -31.60 -5.11
C PHE A 335 20.31 -32.77 -5.97
N ALA A 336 19.67 -33.05 -7.10
CA ALA A 336 19.98 -34.21 -7.94
C ALA A 336 21.31 -34.07 -8.71
N ILE A 337 21.64 -32.87 -9.18
CA ILE A 337 22.81 -32.63 -10.04
C ILE A 337 24.15 -33.04 -9.40
N PRO A 338 24.48 -32.63 -8.15
CA PRO A 338 25.70 -33.06 -7.48
C PRO A 338 25.77 -34.57 -7.25
N LEU A 339 24.66 -35.20 -6.87
CA LEU A 339 24.60 -36.64 -6.56
C LEU A 339 24.82 -37.51 -7.81
N LEU A 340 24.22 -37.11 -8.94
CA LEU A 340 24.41 -37.77 -10.23
C LEU A 340 25.84 -37.58 -10.76
N LYS A 341 26.42 -36.38 -10.61
CA LYS A 341 27.80 -36.09 -10.99
C LYS A 341 28.81 -36.98 -10.26
N GLU A 342 28.63 -37.17 -8.95
CA GLU A 342 29.54 -37.97 -8.13
C GLU A 342 29.29 -39.48 -8.24
N ARG A 343 28.27 -39.92 -9.01
CA ARG A 343 27.89 -41.34 -9.18
C ARG A 343 27.61 -42.06 -7.85
N LYS A 344 27.24 -41.32 -6.80
CA LYS A 344 27.09 -41.86 -5.44
C LYS A 344 25.79 -42.64 -5.22
N LEU A 345 24.78 -42.40 -6.05
CA LEU A 345 23.46 -43.02 -5.96
C LEU A 345 22.92 -43.33 -7.38
N SER A 346 22.11 -44.38 -7.47
CA SER A 346 21.36 -44.73 -8.69
C SER A 346 20.17 -43.78 -8.92
N LEU A 347 19.65 -43.77 -10.15
CA LEU A 347 18.48 -42.94 -10.50
C LEU A 347 17.25 -43.30 -9.66
N ASP A 348 17.08 -44.58 -9.32
CA ASP A 348 15.96 -45.04 -8.51
C ASP A 348 16.14 -44.63 -7.03
N GLU A 349 17.36 -44.66 -6.48
CA GLU A 349 17.63 -44.14 -5.13
C GLU A 349 17.43 -42.62 -5.04
N ILE A 350 17.88 -41.84 -6.03
CA ILE A 350 17.71 -40.38 -6.04
C ILE A 350 16.22 -39.99 -6.13
N LYS A 351 15.43 -40.76 -6.88
CA LYS A 351 13.98 -40.56 -7.02
C LYS A 351 13.25 -40.71 -5.68
N ASP A 352 13.74 -41.53 -4.76
CA ASP A 352 13.13 -41.69 -3.43
C ASP A 352 13.39 -40.49 -2.50
N TYR A 353 14.42 -39.69 -2.78
CA TYR A 353 14.79 -38.49 -1.99
C TYR A 353 14.46 -37.15 -2.66
N CYS A 354 14.03 -37.16 -3.93
CA CYS A 354 13.68 -35.94 -4.66
C CYS A 354 12.34 -36.06 -5.37
N LYS A 355 11.58 -34.96 -5.47
CA LYS A 355 10.27 -34.93 -6.14
C LYS A 355 10.36 -34.88 -7.68
N LEU A 356 11.44 -35.39 -8.30
CA LEU A 356 11.60 -35.39 -9.76
C LEU A 356 10.99 -36.64 -10.39
N SER A 357 10.45 -36.51 -11.61
CA SER A 357 10.02 -37.66 -12.38
C SER A 357 11.22 -38.49 -12.85
N LYS A 358 11.00 -39.78 -13.16
CA LYS A 358 12.07 -40.64 -13.70
C LYS A 358 12.60 -40.13 -15.04
N ASP A 359 11.78 -39.40 -15.79
CA ASP A 359 12.19 -38.81 -17.07
C ASP A 359 12.97 -37.50 -16.88
N ASP A 360 12.59 -36.66 -15.91
CA ASP A 360 13.41 -35.49 -15.53
C ASP A 360 14.81 -35.92 -15.06
N LEU A 361 14.90 -36.98 -14.24
CA LEU A 361 16.19 -37.52 -13.78
C LEU A 361 17.05 -38.06 -14.93
N LYS A 362 16.45 -38.74 -15.92
CA LYS A 362 17.16 -39.16 -17.13
C LYS A 362 17.65 -37.97 -17.96
N ILE A 363 16.83 -36.92 -18.08
CA ILE A 363 17.22 -35.69 -18.79
C ILE A 363 18.45 -35.07 -18.13
N ILE A 364 18.47 -34.99 -16.80
CA ILE A 364 19.59 -34.45 -16.03
C ILE A 364 20.83 -35.36 -16.15
N ASP A 365 20.68 -36.68 -16.02
CA ASP A 365 21.81 -37.63 -16.14
C ASP A 365 22.42 -37.60 -17.55
N ASN A 366 21.59 -37.56 -18.59
CA ASN A 366 22.05 -37.39 -19.97
C ASN A 366 22.80 -36.07 -20.15
N PHE A 367 22.33 -34.98 -19.55
CA PHE A 367 23.02 -33.70 -19.58
C PHE A 367 24.40 -33.78 -18.90
N ILE A 368 24.50 -34.39 -17.71
CA ILE A 368 25.76 -34.53 -16.97
C ILE A 368 26.78 -35.38 -17.73
N ASN A 369 26.31 -36.42 -18.43
CA ASN A 369 27.15 -37.37 -19.15
C ASN A 369 27.52 -36.91 -20.57
N ASN A 370 26.93 -35.81 -21.06
CA ASN A 370 27.19 -35.32 -22.41
C ASN A 370 28.41 -34.36 -22.42
N PRO A 371 29.46 -34.64 -23.22
CA PRO A 371 30.60 -33.73 -23.37
C PRO A 371 30.26 -32.44 -24.14
N LYS A 372 29.13 -32.40 -24.86
CA LYS A 372 28.59 -31.22 -25.57
C LYS A 372 27.28 -30.73 -24.94
N ARG A 373 27.19 -30.72 -23.61
CA ARG A 373 25.95 -30.41 -22.90
C ARG A 373 25.50 -28.96 -23.10
N SER A 374 24.25 -28.78 -23.52
CA SER A 374 23.63 -27.48 -23.79
C SER A 374 22.70 -27.11 -22.65
N ILE A 375 22.98 -25.99 -21.98
CA ILE A 375 22.17 -25.54 -20.84
C ILE A 375 20.78 -25.04 -21.28
N ARG A 376 20.68 -24.51 -22.51
CA ARG A 376 19.39 -24.16 -23.15
C ARG A 376 18.52 -25.39 -23.37
N GLU A 377 19.10 -26.50 -23.86
CA GLU A 377 18.34 -27.73 -24.12
C GLU A 377 17.85 -28.36 -22.80
N LEU A 378 18.64 -28.25 -21.72
CA LEU A 378 18.24 -28.66 -20.38
C LEU A 378 17.08 -27.80 -19.85
N ALA A 379 17.19 -26.47 -19.96
CA ALA A 379 16.14 -25.51 -19.54
C ALA A 379 14.80 -25.79 -20.23
N ILE A 380 14.82 -26.01 -21.55
CA ILE A 380 13.62 -26.34 -22.33
C ILE A 380 13.04 -27.69 -21.91
N SER A 381 13.88 -28.71 -21.77
CA SER A 381 13.43 -30.08 -21.47
C SER A 381 12.85 -30.21 -20.05
N LEU A 382 13.36 -29.42 -19.10
CA LEU A 382 12.84 -29.40 -17.73
C LEU A 382 11.75 -28.33 -17.52
N ASN A 383 11.54 -27.45 -18.50
CA ASN A 383 10.67 -26.27 -18.43
C ASN A 383 11.00 -25.37 -17.23
N LEU A 384 12.27 -24.92 -17.16
CA LEU A 384 12.83 -24.10 -16.08
C LEU A 384 13.58 -22.88 -16.65
N ASP A 385 13.70 -21.81 -15.86
CA ASP A 385 14.54 -20.65 -16.20
C ASP A 385 16.03 -21.03 -16.36
N ILE A 386 16.62 -20.57 -17.46
CA ILE A 386 18.01 -20.87 -17.81
C ILE A 386 19.02 -20.29 -16.82
N ASN A 387 18.76 -19.10 -16.25
CA ASN A 387 19.67 -18.43 -15.32
C ASN A 387 19.75 -19.18 -13.99
N GLN A 388 18.65 -19.79 -13.55
CA GLN A 388 18.63 -20.62 -12.35
C GLN A 388 19.44 -21.91 -12.55
N LEU A 389 19.39 -22.50 -13.74
CA LEU A 389 20.19 -23.67 -14.08
C LEU A 389 21.68 -23.34 -14.22
N ILE A 390 22.01 -22.15 -14.73
CA ILE A 390 23.38 -21.60 -14.79
C ILE A 390 23.97 -21.55 -13.39
N GLU A 391 23.27 -20.92 -12.44
CA GLU A 391 23.71 -20.81 -11.04
C GLU A 391 23.95 -22.20 -10.41
N ILE A 392 23.03 -23.16 -10.62
CA ILE A 392 23.20 -24.52 -10.12
C ILE A 392 24.44 -25.20 -10.73
N CYS A 393 24.67 -25.02 -12.03
CA CYS A 393 25.83 -25.61 -12.70
C CYS A 393 27.14 -24.99 -12.24
N GLU A 394 27.17 -23.68 -11.99
CA GLU A 394 28.33 -22.96 -11.45
C GLU A 394 28.67 -23.43 -10.03
N ILE A 395 27.68 -23.47 -9.13
CA ILE A 395 27.84 -23.98 -7.76
C ILE A 395 28.32 -25.45 -7.77
N SER A 396 27.79 -26.26 -8.69
CA SER A 396 28.13 -27.68 -8.80
C SER A 396 29.41 -27.94 -9.62
N ASN A 397 30.08 -26.88 -10.10
CA ASN A 397 31.25 -26.91 -10.97
C ASN A 397 31.06 -27.85 -12.19
N ILE A 398 29.97 -27.65 -12.93
CA ILE A 398 29.62 -28.38 -14.15
C ILE A 398 29.83 -27.46 -15.34
N TYR A 399 30.68 -27.90 -16.26
CA TYR A 399 30.89 -27.22 -17.54
C TYR A 399 29.65 -27.36 -18.44
N TYR A 400 29.17 -26.28 -19.05
CA TYR A 400 28.06 -26.28 -19.99
C TYR A 400 28.33 -25.36 -21.20
N ILE A 401 27.61 -25.59 -22.29
CA ILE A 401 27.70 -24.77 -23.50
C ILE A 401 26.46 -23.87 -23.58
N GLU A 402 26.67 -22.56 -23.48
CA GLU A 402 25.71 -21.54 -23.88
C GLU A 402 25.79 -21.38 -25.41
N LYS A 403 24.88 -22.00 -26.16
CA LYS A 403 24.92 -21.90 -27.63
C LYS A 403 24.69 -20.44 -28.09
N GLU A 404 25.77 -19.72 -28.35
CA GLU A 404 25.85 -18.69 -29.42
C GLU A 404 26.88 -19.03 -30.52
N GLU A 405 27.63 -20.13 -30.39
CA GLU A 405 28.60 -20.55 -31.43
C GLU A 405 28.11 -21.61 -32.42
N PHE A 406 26.80 -21.94 -32.45
CA PHE A 406 26.28 -22.89 -33.45
C PHE A 406 25.76 -22.23 -34.75
N ASP A 407 25.42 -20.93 -34.73
CA ASP A 407 24.86 -20.24 -35.91
C ASP A 407 25.91 -19.54 -36.79
N LYS A 408 27.16 -19.36 -36.31
CA LYS A 408 28.25 -18.78 -37.13
C LYS A 408 28.85 -19.77 -38.12
N VAL A 409 28.71 -21.09 -37.91
CA VAL A 409 29.31 -22.11 -38.79
C VAL A 409 28.43 -22.44 -39.99
N LYS A 410 27.11 -22.19 -39.94
CA LYS A 410 26.20 -22.44 -41.07
C LYS A 410 26.17 -21.32 -42.13
N ARG A 411 26.61 -20.10 -41.80
CA ARG A 411 26.70 -18.98 -42.77
C ARG A 411 27.97 -18.98 -43.64
N ARG A 412 28.93 -19.89 -43.41
CA ARG A 412 30.15 -20.02 -44.23
C ARG A 412 30.13 -21.20 -45.22
N ARG A 413 28.98 -21.84 -45.44
CA ARG A 413 28.81 -22.90 -46.47
C ARG A 413 27.82 -22.56 -47.59
N PHE A 414 27.36 -21.31 -47.65
CA PHE A 414 26.62 -20.76 -48.79
C PHE A 414 27.10 -19.33 -49.06
N VAL A 415 28.37 -19.19 -49.47
CA VAL A 415 28.88 -18.13 -50.35
C VAL A 415 29.84 -18.81 -51.30
#